data_AF-A0A831WSX9-F1
#
_entry.id   AF-A0A831WSX9-F1
#
_cell.length_a   1.000
_cell.length_b   1.000
_cell.length_c   1.000
_cell.angle_alpha   90.00
_cell.angle_beta   90.00
_cell.angle_gamma   90.00
#
_symmetry.space_group_name_H-M   'P 1'
#
loop_
_entity.id
_entity.type
_entity.pdbx_description
1 polymer ?
#
loop_
_entity_poly.entity_id
_entity_poly.type
_entity_poly.pdbx_seq_one_letter_code
_entity_poly.pdbx_strand_id
1 'polypeptide(L)'
;MTVPSKLLLDGFPPKKLFESIGIRDFGKRLLDEYNKKQAHRNILPLNQWKKLLNEAGLTVIYHFYLFDESGYKIAMLCDWLITLRVFNIANRFFRLIFPCPARKAFWRRLLKRYYAKSTPLEKGGELVIIAKK
;
A
#
# COMPACT_ATOMS: atom_id res chain seq x y z
N MET A 1 -2.07 5.65 -4.30
CA MET A 1 -1.75 7.03 -3.99
C MET A 1 -0.26 7.10 -3.91
N THR A 2 0.31 8.17 -4.40
CA THR A 2 1.51 8.71 -3.78
C THR A 2 1.04 9.63 -2.67
N VAL A 3 1.08 9.10 -1.46
CA VAL A 3 1.39 9.93 -0.32
C VAL A 3 2.83 10.43 -0.63
N PRO A 4 3.08 11.75 -0.83
CA PRO A 4 4.40 12.24 -1.23
C PRO A 4 5.48 11.66 -0.33
N SER A 5 6.70 11.43 -0.81
CA SER A 5 7.73 10.73 -0.03
C SER A 5 7.92 11.33 1.38
N LYS A 6 7.69 12.65 1.55
CA LYS A 6 7.56 13.33 2.86
C LYS A 6 6.34 12.92 3.70
N LEU A 7 5.16 12.76 3.12
CA LEU A 7 4.00 12.23 3.83
C LEU A 7 4.08 10.70 4.04
N LEU A 8 4.86 9.93 3.25
CA LEU A 8 5.18 8.53 3.54
C LEU A 8 6.17 8.44 4.71
N LEU A 9 7.15 9.35 4.73
CA LEU A 9 7.99 9.63 5.89
C LEU A 9 7.15 9.90 7.13
N ASP A 10 6.06 10.66 7.05
CA ASP A 10 5.25 10.97 8.23
C ASP A 10 4.09 9.98 8.46
N GLY A 11 3.74 9.17 7.47
CA GLY A 11 2.56 8.31 7.45
C GLY A 11 2.84 6.82 7.61
N PHE A 12 4.11 6.39 7.48
CA PHE A 12 4.51 4.99 7.61
C PHE A 12 4.36 4.51 9.07
N PRO A 13 3.35 3.67 9.36
CA PRO A 13 3.01 3.36 10.74
C PRO A 13 4.14 2.69 11.55
N PRO A 14 4.99 1.82 10.96
CA PRO A 14 6.15 1.28 11.66
C PRO A 14 7.16 2.36 12.06
N LYS A 15 7.48 3.34 11.20
CA LYS A 15 8.39 4.43 11.57
C LYS A 15 7.84 5.18 12.78
N LYS A 16 6.57 5.57 12.77
CA LYS A 16 5.92 6.24 13.91
C LYS A 16 5.95 5.41 15.18
N LEU A 17 5.70 4.11 15.08
CA LEU A 17 5.79 3.19 16.22
C LEU A 17 7.21 3.17 16.80
N PHE A 18 8.23 2.97 15.97
CA PHE A 18 9.63 2.90 16.42
C PHE A 18 10.17 4.25 16.92
N GLU A 19 9.71 5.36 16.33
CA GLU A 19 9.99 6.71 16.84
C GLU A 19 9.35 6.95 18.22
N SER A 20 8.14 6.43 18.45
CA SER A 20 7.43 6.58 19.73
C SER A 20 8.05 5.81 20.90
N ILE A 21 8.75 4.71 20.61
CA ILE A 21 9.47 3.90 21.61
C ILE A 21 10.97 4.26 21.70
N GLY A 22 11.37 5.39 21.12
CA GLY A 22 12.73 5.94 21.26
C GLY A 22 13.79 5.40 20.29
N ILE A 23 13.41 4.57 19.31
CA ILE A 23 14.34 3.94 18.35
C ILE A 23 14.20 4.60 16.96
N ARG A 24 14.38 5.92 16.91
CA ARG A 24 14.12 6.75 15.71
C ARG A 24 14.92 6.30 14.48
N ASP A 25 16.18 5.92 14.66
CA ASP A 25 17.06 5.51 13.56
C ASP A 25 16.64 4.19 12.91
N PHE A 26 16.04 3.29 13.69
CA PHE A 26 15.48 2.05 13.16
C PHE A 26 14.22 2.31 12.33
N GLY A 27 13.35 3.23 12.80
CA GLY A 27 12.17 3.67 12.04
C GLY A 27 12.53 4.27 10.67
N LYS A 28 13.59 5.10 10.63
CA LYS A 28 14.14 5.63 9.36
C LYS A 28 14.68 4.53 8.46
N ARG A 29 15.53 3.63 8.98
CA ARG A 29 16.08 2.51 8.21
C ARG A 29 15.00 1.60 7.61
N LEU A 30 13.95 1.29 8.38
CA LEU A 30 12.83 0.48 7.90
C LEU A 30 12.07 1.14 6.74
N LEU A 31 11.89 2.45 6.82
CA LEU A 31 11.25 3.21 5.75
C LEU A 31 12.12 3.25 4.49
N ASP A 32 13.43 3.43 4.64
CA ASP A 32 14.35 3.42 3.51
C ASP A 32 14.37 2.04 2.81
N GLU A 33 14.34 0.95 3.56
CA GLU A 33 14.20 -0.40 3.01
C GLU A 33 12.85 -0.61 2.30
N TYR A 34 11.75 -0.12 2.90
CA TYR A 34 10.44 -0.18 2.29
C TYR A 34 10.42 0.60 0.96
N ASN A 35 10.93 1.83 0.95
CA ASN A 35 11.02 2.66 -0.25
C ASN A 35 11.89 2.04 -1.34
N LYS A 36 13.06 1.47 -0.98
CA LYS A 36 13.92 0.75 -1.92
C LYS A 36 13.21 -0.43 -2.57
N LYS A 37 12.46 -1.21 -1.80
CA LYS A 37 11.68 -2.37 -2.31
C LYS A 37 10.44 -1.96 -3.10
N GLN A 38 9.87 -0.79 -2.79
CA GLN A 38 8.66 -0.25 -3.43
C GLN A 38 8.97 0.70 -4.61
N ALA A 39 10.24 0.89 -4.98
CA ALA A 39 10.68 1.76 -6.08
C ALA A 39 10.01 1.44 -7.43
N HIS A 40 9.31 0.31 -7.55
CA HIS A 40 8.57 -0.13 -8.74
C HIS A 40 7.06 0.18 -8.74
N ARG A 41 6.49 0.88 -7.74
CA ARG A 41 5.04 1.16 -7.68
C ARG A 41 4.73 2.65 -7.54
N ASN A 42 4.34 3.25 -8.68
CA ASN A 42 3.63 4.53 -8.89
C ASN A 42 4.26 5.80 -8.31
N ILE A 43 4.79 6.65 -9.21
CA ILE A 43 5.76 7.71 -8.91
C ILE A 43 5.15 9.13 -8.98
N LEU A 44 3.91 9.32 -9.49
CA LEU A 44 3.44 10.65 -9.94
C LEU A 44 2.01 11.04 -9.47
N PRO A 45 1.74 12.35 -9.23
CA PRO A 45 0.39 12.90 -8.99
C PRO A 45 -0.51 12.78 -10.23
N LEU A 46 -1.84 12.85 -10.02
CA LEU A 46 -2.86 12.71 -11.09
C LEU A 46 -2.59 13.60 -12.31
N ASN A 47 -2.21 14.86 -12.10
CA ASN A 47 -1.96 15.79 -13.21
C ASN A 47 -0.77 15.36 -14.07
N GLN A 48 0.26 14.79 -13.46
CA GLN A 48 1.42 14.26 -14.18
C GLN A 48 1.07 12.97 -14.91
N TRP A 49 0.25 12.10 -14.31
CA TRP A 49 -0.31 10.94 -15.02
C TRP A 49 -1.18 11.32 -16.20
N LYS A 50 -2.08 12.31 -16.04
CA LYS A 50 -2.88 12.85 -17.15
C LYS A 50 -1.99 13.35 -18.29
N LYS A 51 -0.92 14.08 -17.96
CA LYS A 51 0.05 14.55 -18.95
C LYS A 51 0.71 13.39 -19.71
N LEU A 52 1.26 12.41 -19.00
CA LEU A 52 1.93 11.25 -19.62
C LEU A 52 0.97 10.39 -20.45
N LEU A 53 -0.26 10.18 -19.96
CA LEU A 53 -1.27 9.43 -20.69
C LEU A 53 -1.69 10.16 -21.96
N ASN A 54 -1.89 11.48 -21.88
CA ASN A 54 -2.19 12.30 -23.06
C ASN A 54 -1.04 12.28 -24.08
N GLU A 55 0.21 12.37 -23.62
CA GLU A 55 1.41 12.25 -24.49
C GLU A 55 1.48 10.87 -25.18
N ALA A 56 0.97 9.82 -24.53
CA ALA A 56 0.84 8.49 -25.10
C ALA A 56 -0.42 8.30 -25.98
N GLY A 57 -1.20 9.36 -26.21
CA GLY A 57 -2.44 9.31 -26.99
C GLY A 57 -3.61 8.64 -26.24
N LEU A 58 -3.60 8.67 -24.91
CA LEU A 58 -4.65 8.12 -24.06
C LEU A 58 -5.35 9.25 -23.29
N THR A 59 -6.68 9.31 -23.41
CA THR A 59 -7.52 10.26 -22.68
C THR A 59 -8.02 9.64 -21.38
N VAL A 60 -7.83 10.33 -20.25
CA VAL A 60 -8.36 9.91 -18.94
C VAL A 60 -9.87 10.13 -18.87
N ILE A 61 -10.63 9.06 -18.69
CA ILE A 61 -12.10 9.08 -18.61
C ILE A 61 -12.57 9.17 -17.16
N TYR A 62 -12.01 8.31 -16.31
CA TYR A 62 -12.35 8.26 -14.89
C TYR A 62 -11.09 8.19 -14.06
N HIS A 63 -11.15 8.82 -12.89
CA HIS A 63 -10.20 8.61 -11.84
C HIS A 63 -10.95 8.53 -10.52
N PHE A 64 -10.52 7.61 -9.67
CA PHE A 64 -11.07 7.47 -8.34
C PHE A 64 -10.03 6.86 -7.43
N TYR A 65 -10.35 6.88 -6.16
CA TYR A 65 -9.47 6.42 -5.11
C TYR A 65 -10.07 5.17 -4.45
N LEU A 66 -9.25 4.13 -4.29
CA LEU A 66 -9.57 2.94 -3.51
C LEU A 66 -8.96 3.07 -2.11
N PHE A 67 -9.64 2.52 -1.10
CA PHE A 67 -9.32 2.63 0.32
C PHE A 67 -9.42 4.05 0.88
N ASP A 68 -10.11 4.18 2.02
CA ASP A 68 -9.95 5.36 2.86
C ASP A 68 -8.52 5.43 3.44
N GLU A 69 -8.16 6.56 4.04
CA GLU A 69 -6.80 6.78 4.56
C GLU A 69 -6.38 5.71 5.59
N SER A 70 -7.33 5.19 6.38
CA SER A 70 -7.06 4.16 7.39
C SER A 70 -6.83 2.79 6.76
N GLY A 71 -7.65 2.41 5.78
CA GLY A 71 -7.51 1.19 5.00
C GLY A 71 -6.21 1.19 4.22
N TYR A 72 -5.80 2.35 3.72
CA TYR A 72 -4.51 2.51 3.04
C TYR A 72 -3.31 2.30 3.96
N LYS A 73 -3.33 2.87 5.16
CA LYS A 73 -2.26 2.66 6.15
C LYS A 73 -2.13 1.17 6.49
N ILE A 74 -3.24 0.45 6.53
CA ILE A 74 -3.27 -0.99 6.77
C ILE A 74 -2.76 -1.76 5.56
N ALA A 75 -3.15 -1.38 4.34
CA ALA A 75 -2.60 -1.96 3.12
C ALA A 75 -1.07 -1.76 3.05
N MET A 76 -0.56 -0.56 3.34
CA MET A 76 0.88 -0.28 3.43
C MET A 76 1.57 -1.12 4.51
N LEU A 77 0.93 -1.31 5.66
CA LEU A 77 1.44 -2.17 6.73
C LEU A 77 1.51 -3.63 6.29
N CYS A 78 0.47 -4.15 5.64
CA CYS A 78 0.44 -5.51 5.11
C CYS A 78 1.52 -5.71 4.04
N ASP A 79 1.65 -4.76 3.12
CA ASP A 79 2.70 -4.78 2.09
C ASP A 79 4.09 -4.73 2.72
N TRP A 80 4.30 -3.89 3.73
CA TRP A 80 5.56 -3.86 4.47
C TRP A 80 5.85 -5.18 5.19
N LEU A 81 4.88 -5.77 5.88
CA LEU A 81 5.04 -7.05 6.56
C LEU A 81 5.53 -8.13 5.59
N ILE A 82 4.99 -8.18 4.37
CA ILE A 82 5.43 -9.12 3.32
C ILE A 82 6.89 -8.90 2.92
N THR A 83 7.42 -7.68 3.06
CA THR A 83 8.85 -7.41 2.79
C THR A 83 9.81 -7.90 3.87
N LEU A 84 9.30 -8.27 5.07
CA LEU A 84 10.11 -8.72 6.19
C LEU A 84 10.44 -10.21 6.07
N ARG A 85 11.71 -10.57 6.20
CA ARG A 85 12.17 -11.96 6.14
C ARG A 85 11.52 -12.84 7.22
N VAL A 86 11.36 -12.30 8.43
CA VAL A 86 10.71 -12.99 9.56
C VAL A 86 9.25 -13.30 9.24
N PHE A 87 8.52 -12.35 8.66
CA PHE A 87 7.14 -12.58 8.24
C PHE A 87 7.06 -13.63 7.13
N ASN A 88 7.99 -13.63 6.16
CA ASN A 88 8.02 -14.65 5.12
C ASN A 88 8.29 -16.05 5.67
N ILE A 89 9.16 -16.17 6.68
CA ILE A 89 9.40 -17.43 7.39
C ILE A 89 8.13 -17.87 8.13
N ALA A 90 7.53 -16.99 8.92
CA ALA A 90 6.28 -17.28 9.65
C ALA A 90 5.13 -17.65 8.69
N ASN A 91 4.99 -16.94 7.56
CA ASN A 91 4.00 -17.22 6.52
C ASN A 91 4.26 -18.58 5.85
N ARG A 92 5.52 -19.01 5.70
CA ARG A 92 5.86 -20.34 5.22
C ARG A 92 5.40 -21.43 6.19
N PHE A 93 5.63 -21.25 7.49
CA PHE A 93 5.11 -22.16 8.52
C PHE A 93 3.58 -22.17 8.57
N PHE A 94 2.94 -21.00 8.53
CA PHE A 94 1.49 -20.89 8.44
C PHE A 94 0.93 -21.63 7.22
N ARG A 95 1.62 -21.54 6.07
CA ARG A 95 1.22 -22.26 4.86
C ARG A 95 1.37 -23.78 4.98
N LEU A 96 2.33 -24.27 5.77
CA LEU A 96 2.55 -25.69 6.03
C LEU A 96 1.51 -26.26 7.01
N ILE A 97 1.15 -25.49 8.04
CA ILE A 97 0.25 -25.94 9.12
C ILE A 97 -1.22 -25.90 8.68
N PHE A 98 -1.64 -24.86 7.95
CA PHE A 98 -3.04 -24.64 7.66
C PHE A 98 -3.44 -25.05 6.23
N PRO A 99 -4.55 -25.79 6.04
CA PRO A 99 -5.02 -26.18 4.72
C PRO A 99 -5.51 -24.96 3.92
N CYS A 100 -5.50 -25.08 2.58
CA CYS A 100 -5.83 -23.99 1.66
C CYS A 100 -7.16 -23.26 1.97
N PRO A 101 -8.27 -23.96 2.29
CA PRO A 101 -9.53 -23.29 2.65
C PRO A 101 -9.43 -22.44 3.92
N ALA A 102 -8.76 -22.94 4.96
CA ALA A 102 -8.56 -22.21 6.22
C ALA A 102 -7.71 -20.96 6.01
N ARG A 103 -6.63 -21.04 5.22
CA ARG A 103 -5.80 -19.89 4.86
C ARG A 103 -6.61 -18.84 4.09
N LYS A 104 -7.41 -19.27 3.10
CA LYS A 104 -8.30 -18.37 2.36
C LYS A 104 -9.32 -17.70 3.28
N ALA A 105 -9.92 -18.45 4.20
CA ALA A 105 -10.89 -17.92 5.16
C ALA A 105 -10.27 -16.88 6.11
N PHE A 106 -9.06 -17.15 6.62
CA PHE A 106 -8.31 -16.21 7.46
C PHE A 106 -8.06 -14.88 6.74
N TRP A 107 -7.43 -14.94 5.56
CA TRP A 107 -7.13 -13.75 4.77
C TRP A 107 -8.40 -13.03 4.31
N ARG A 108 -9.43 -13.77 3.89
CA ARG A 108 -10.73 -13.19 3.54
C ARG A 108 -11.34 -12.47 4.74
N ARG A 109 -11.33 -13.05 5.94
CA ARG A 109 -11.89 -12.38 7.14
C ARG A 109 -11.10 -11.13 7.51
N LEU A 110 -9.78 -11.18 7.42
CA LEU A 110 -8.90 -10.05 7.73
C LEU A 110 -9.09 -8.90 6.72
N LEU A 111 -9.07 -9.22 5.43
CA LEU A 111 -9.06 -8.23 4.35
C LEU A 111 -10.47 -7.77 3.93
N LYS A 112 -11.51 -8.61 4.10
CA LYS A 112 -12.90 -8.27 3.71
C LYS A 112 -13.40 -7.00 4.36
N ARG A 113 -12.94 -6.65 5.56
CA ARG A 113 -13.33 -5.40 6.23
C ARG A 113 -12.85 -4.15 5.49
N TYR A 114 -11.72 -4.24 4.80
CA TYR A 114 -11.15 -3.15 4.01
C TYR A 114 -11.70 -3.16 2.58
N TYR A 115 -11.84 -4.34 1.97
CA TYR A 115 -12.39 -4.47 0.61
C TYR A 115 -13.90 -4.25 0.51
N ALA A 116 -14.68 -4.56 1.54
CA ALA A 116 -16.12 -4.29 1.55
C ALA A 116 -16.46 -2.79 1.59
N LYS A 117 -15.47 -1.95 1.94
CA LYS A 117 -15.55 -0.48 1.91
C LYS A 117 -14.93 0.11 0.65
N SER A 118 -14.52 -0.71 -0.33
CA SER A 118 -13.91 -0.25 -1.59
C SER A 118 -14.97 0.31 -2.54
N THR A 119 -15.66 1.37 -2.13
CA THR A 119 -16.40 2.25 -3.03
C THR A 119 -15.43 3.27 -3.64
N PRO A 120 -15.67 3.75 -4.87
CA PRO A 120 -14.89 4.86 -5.42
C PRO A 120 -14.94 6.07 -4.47
N LEU A 121 -13.77 6.58 -4.08
CA LEU A 121 -13.66 7.77 -3.24
C LEU A 121 -13.12 8.96 -4.04
N GLU A 122 -13.46 10.18 -3.60
CA GLU A 122 -12.89 11.42 -4.13
C GLU A 122 -11.46 11.69 -3.62
N LYS A 123 -11.09 11.11 -2.46
CA LYS A 123 -9.77 11.17 -1.83
C LYS A 123 -9.50 9.86 -1.07
N GLY A 124 -8.26 9.36 -1.00
CA GLY A 124 -7.97 8.09 -0.27
C GLY A 124 -6.51 7.63 -0.27
N GLY A 125 -6.29 6.30 -0.17
CA GLY A 125 -5.06 5.48 -0.36
C GLY A 125 -4.50 4.88 -1.70
N GLU A 126 -5.26 4.27 -2.61
CA GLU A 126 -4.83 3.86 -3.96
C GLU A 126 -5.48 4.60 -5.18
N LEU A 127 -4.70 5.20 -6.10
CA LEU A 127 -5.24 6.00 -7.22
C LEU A 127 -5.46 5.09 -8.41
N VAL A 128 -6.70 5.04 -8.89
CA VAL A 128 -7.09 4.30 -10.08
C VAL A 128 -7.39 5.29 -11.18
N ILE A 129 -6.78 5.09 -12.35
CA ILE A 129 -6.99 5.89 -13.55
C ILE A 129 -7.47 4.95 -14.65
N ILE A 130 -8.59 5.28 -15.26
CA ILE A 130 -9.12 4.61 -16.46
C ILE A 130 -8.92 5.56 -17.63
N ALA A 131 -8.09 5.15 -18.58
CA ALA A 131 -7.82 5.90 -19.81
C ALA A 131 -8.14 5.04 -21.04
N LYS A 132 -8.55 5.69 -22.14
CA LYS A 132 -8.77 5.05 -23.45
C LYS A 132 -8.02 5.80 -24.54
N LYS A 133 -7.70 5.07 -25.60
CA LYS A 133 -7.10 5.62 -26.82
C LYS A 133 -8.14 6.36 -27.65
#